data_AF-A0A1Y5DMH0-F1
#
_entry.id   AF-A0A1Y5DMH0-F1
#
_cell.length_a   1.000
_cell.length_b   1.000
_cell.length_c   1.000
_cell.angle_alpha   90.00
_cell.angle_beta   90.00
_cell.angle_gamma   90.00
#
_symmetry.space_group_name_H-M   'P 1'
#
loop_
_entity.id
_entity.type
_entity.pdbx_description
1 polymer ?
#
loop_
_entity_poly.entity_id
_entity_poly.type
_entity_poly.pdbx_seq_one_letter_code
_entity_poly.pdbx_strand_id
1 'polypeptide(L)' 'NKNRVVSYEEIEQKVWDSEYMSLNSLRTTIGFLRKKIPFNCIKNISNMGYKLNLEKKS' A
#
# COMPACT_ATOMS: atom_id res chain seq x y z
N ASN A 1 -6.29 11.80 0.48
CA ASN A 1 -5.02 11.30 -0.09
C ASN A 1 -5.18 10.64 -1.47
N LYS A 2 -5.82 11.28 -2.46
CA LYS A 2 -6.13 10.63 -3.76
C LYS A 2 -4.98 10.57 -4.78
N ASN A 3 -3.78 11.06 -4.45
CA ASN A 3 -2.63 11.04 -5.37
C ASN A 3 -1.25 11.00 -4.71
N ARG A 4 -1.21 10.76 -3.40
CA ARG A 4 0.01 10.78 -2.58
C ARG A 4 0.62 9.38 -2.51
N VAL A 5 1.96 9.33 -2.54
CA VAL A 5 2.70 8.13 -2.16
C VAL A 5 2.69 8.07 -0.63
N VAL A 6 2.20 6.96 -0.09
CA VAL A 6 2.26 6.64 1.34
C VAL A 6 3.54 5.84 1.56
N SER A 7 4.45 6.33 2.41
CA SER A 7 5.75 5.71 2.59
C SER A 7 5.66 4.38 3.34
N TYR A 8 6.72 3.56 3.28
CA TYR A 8 6.77 2.34 4.07
C TYR A 8 6.72 2.64 5.58
N GLU A 9 7.40 3.68 6.06
CA GLU A 9 7.35 4.06 7.47
C GLU A 9 5.95 4.53 7.88
N GLU A 10 5.27 5.31 7.03
CA GLU A 10 3.90 5.75 7.32
C GLU A 10 2.94 4.56 7.42
N ILE A 11 3.09 3.55 6.56
CA ILE A 11 2.28 2.33 6.62
C ILE A 11 2.58 1.54 7.90
N GLU A 12 3.86 1.38 8.26
CA GLU A 12 4.26 0.73 9.51
C GLU A 12 3.63 1.41 10.73
N GLN A 13 3.80 2.74 10.84
CA GLN A 13 3.27 3.50 11.96
C GLN A 13 1.74 3.45 12.05
N LYS A 14 1.05 3.38 10.91
CA LYS A 14 -0.43 3.43 10.87
C LYS A 14 -1.11 2.07 10.96
N VAL A 15 -0.44 0.99 10.58
CA VAL A 15 -1.03 -0.36 10.53
C VAL A 15 -0.45 -1.27 11.61
N TRP A 16 0.81 -1.04 12.00
CA TRP A 16 1.54 -1.81 13.00
C TRP A 16 1.88 -1.00 14.25
N ASP A 17 1.37 0.24 14.40
CA ASP A 17 1.60 1.08 15.59
C ASP A 17 3.08 1.23 16.00
N SER A 18 3.98 1.27 15.01
CA SER A 18 5.46 1.29 15.19
C SER A 18 6.08 -0.02 15.68
N GLU A 19 5.35 -1.13 15.66
CA GLU A 19 5.94 -2.46 15.69
C GLU A 19 6.69 -2.74 14.39
N TYR A 20 7.71 -3.61 14.48
CA TYR A 20 8.52 -3.97 13.33
C TYR A 20 7.68 -4.63 12.23
N MET A 21 7.64 -3.98 11.06
CA MET A 21 7.05 -4.50 9.86
C MET A 21 8.13 -4.86 8.84
N SER A 22 8.20 -6.14 8.48
CA SER A 22 9.07 -6.56 7.38
C SER A 22 8.45 -6.23 6.02
N LEU A 23 9.29 -5.94 5.01
CA LEU A 23 8.83 -5.77 3.63
C LEU A 23 8.04 -6.99 3.09
N ASN A 24 8.31 -8.20 3.60
CA ASN A 24 7.57 -9.39 3.22
C ASN A 24 6.16 -9.39 3.83
N SER A 25 6.02 -9.00 5.10
CA SER A 25 4.72 -8.82 5.75
C SER A 25 3.87 -7.79 5.01
N LEU A 26 4.47 -6.66 4.63
CA LEU A 26 3.80 -5.63 3.84
C LEU A 26 3.32 -6.15 2.48
N ARG A 27 4.19 -6.84 1.73
CA ARG A 27 3.84 -7.42 0.43
C ARG A 27 2.68 -8.40 0.54
N THR A 28 2.67 -9.23 1.58
CA THR A 28 1.58 -10.17 1.87
C THR A 28 0.28 -9.45 2.17
N THR A 29 0.29 -8.44 3.04
CA THR A 29 -0.89 -7.62 3.37
C THR A 29 -1.46 -6.91 2.15
N ILE A 30 -0.60 -6.31 1.32
CA ILE A 30 -1.01 -5.69 0.05
C ILE A 30 -1.58 -6.74 -0.92
N GLY A 31 -1.00 -7.95 -0.96
CA GLY A 31 -1.52 -9.07 -1.75
C GLY A 31 -2.94 -9.47 -1.35
N PHE A 32 -3.23 -9.57 -0.06
CA PHE A 32 -4.58 -9.83 0.44
C PHE A 32 -5.55 -8.68 0.13
N LEU A 33 -5.10 -7.44 0.26
CA LEU A 33 -5.92 -6.27 -0.04
C LEU A 33 -6.31 -6.22 -1.52
N ARG A 34 -5.37 -6.53 -2.43
CA ARG A 34 -5.64 -6.62 -3.89
C ARG A 34 -6.70 -7.66 -4.23
N LYS A 35 -6.78 -8.77 -3.50
CA LYS A 35 -7.82 -9.79 -3.70
C LYS A 35 -9.21 -9.32 -3.29
N LYS A 36 -9.30 -8.37 -2.34
CA LYS A 36 -10.57 -7.82 -1.83
C LYS A 36 -11.07 -6.63 -2.65
N ILE A 37 -10.22 -5.96 -3.42
CA ILE A 37 -10.58 -4.77 -4.20
C ILE A 37 -10.73 -5.16 -5.68
N PRO A 38 -11.87 -4.84 -6.34
CA PRO A 38 -12.17 -5.33 -7.69
C PRO A 38 -11.35 -4.67 -8.81
N PHE A 39 -10.42 -3.77 -8.50
CA PHE A 39 -9.60 -3.07 -9.50
C PHE A 39 -8.18 -2.84 -8.98
N ASN A 40 -7.22 -2.87 -9.91
CA ASN A 40 -5.80 -2.70 -9.63
C ASN A 40 -5.45 -1.24 -9.31
N CYS A 41 -5.81 -0.80 -8.10
CA CYS A 41 -5.62 0.59 -7.64
C CYS A 41 -4.36 0.80 -6.81
N ILE A 42 -3.64 -0.25 -6.42
CA ILE A 42 -2.43 -0.10 -5.61
C ILE A 42 -1.23 -0.16 -6.55
N LYS A 43 -0.45 0.91 -6.63
CA LYS A 43 0.80 0.97 -7.40
C LYS A 43 1.98 0.98 -6.44
N ASN A 44 2.92 0.06 -6.63
CA ASN A 44 4.20 0.11 -5.92
C ASN A 44 5.07 1.21 -6.53
N ILE A 45 5.72 1.99 -5.67
CA ILE A 45 6.72 2.98 -6.04
C ILE A 45 8.02 2.56 -5.34
N SER A 46 8.96 2.03 -6.12
CA SER A 46 10.23 1.48 -5.63
C SER A 46 10.94 2.47 -4.70
N ASN A 47 11.46 1.96 -3.59
CA ASN A 47 12.17 2.70 -2.54
C ASN A 47 11.39 3.87 -1.90
N MET A 48 10.10 4.03 -2.18
CA MET A 48 9.28 5.07 -1.57
C MET A 48 8.10 4.48 -0.79
N GLY A 49 7.30 3.62 -1.41
CA GLY A 49 6.03 3.22 -0.82
C GLY A 49 4.99 2.72 -1.79
N TYR A 50 3.73 2.96 -1.46
CA TYR A 50 2.58 2.63 -2.31
C TYR A 50 1.74 3.87 -2.60
N LYS A 51 1.21 3.93 -3.82
CA LYS A 51 0.26 4.95 -4.24
C LYS A 51 -1.08 4.30 -4.57
N LEU A 52 -2.16 4.89 -4.06
CA LEU A 52 -3.52 4.55 -4.49
C LEU A 52 -3.86 5.35 -5.74
N ASN A 53 -4.12 4.65 -6.84
CA ASN A 53 -4.72 5.19 -8.04
C ASN A 53 -6.18 4.72 -8.12
N LEU A 54 -7.11 5.58 -7.71
CA LEU A 54 -8.54 5.29 -7.69
C LEU A 54 -9.25 5.62 -9.01
N GLU A 55 -8.51 5.93 -10.06
CA GLU A 55 -9.10 6.12 -11.38
C GLU A 55 -9.58 4.77 -11.93
N LYS A 56 -10.91 4.59 -11.98
CA LYS A 56 -11.49 3.57 -12.86
C LYS A 56 -11.06 3.94 -14.27
N LYS A 57 -10.28 3.09 -14.94
CA LYS A 57 -10.19 3.16 -16.40
C LYS A 57 -11.62 3.04 -16.93
N SER A 58 -12.13 4.15 -17.46
CA SER A 58 -13.38 4.22 -18.21
C SER A 58 -13.20 3.52 -19.55
#